data_AF-A0A6A7JR37-F1
#
_entry.id   AF-A0A6A7JR37-F1
#
_cell.length_a   1.000
_cell.length_b   1.000
_cell.length_c   1.000
_cell.angle_alpha   90.00
_cell.angle_beta   90.00
_cell.angle_gamma   90.00
#
_symmetry.space_group_name_H-M   'P 1'
#
loop_
_entity.id
_entity.type
_entity.pdbx_description
1 polymer ?
#
loop_
_entity_poly.entity_id
_entity_poly.type
_entity_poly.pdbx_seq_one_letter_code
_entity_poly.pdbx_strand_id
1 'polypeptide(L)'
;MHLAQIFDFYSVFDGFDQLKELNLEKDIFENIQEKLLKNYLFVKNQFDFDDIISYALILLAKNNRKRFSINKKIQHFKALSALQFLLKQNILKLEVSKETKPNKDKKQKIKKELRSYVIQDKLMFTNHFTRFFFYFLKPNEKLILQGKYEEVLKKIKDKFKLYQSFCFEQLCREFVEYFFKIDGVQSYWNKDMEVDLYYQDEKLCLVGEVKFKNKKICKNIFNLLKLKVRNLKIIPDYYIIISKNGFSQEMYKICKSGVFLFELNDFRGMINE
;
A
#
# COMPACT_ATOMS: atom_id res chain seq x y z
N MET A 1 -16.61 -18.48 1.46
CA MET A 1 -16.58 -17.07 1.00
C MET A 1 -15.57 -16.93 -0.14
N HIS A 2 -15.89 -16.15 -1.19
CA HIS A 2 -14.94 -15.95 -2.30
C HIS A 2 -13.79 -15.04 -1.85
N LEU A 3 -12.55 -15.38 -2.18
CA LEU A 3 -11.34 -14.64 -1.75
C LEU A 3 -11.37 -13.15 -2.11
N ALA A 4 -11.94 -12.80 -3.26
CA ALA A 4 -12.11 -11.40 -3.64
C ALA A 4 -12.99 -10.63 -2.66
N GLN A 5 -14.03 -11.27 -2.11
CA GLN A 5 -14.89 -10.65 -1.10
C GLN A 5 -14.12 -10.49 0.21
N ILE A 6 -13.39 -11.53 0.65
CA ILE A 6 -12.51 -11.43 1.83
C ILE A 6 -11.55 -10.24 1.68
N PHE A 7 -10.92 -10.10 0.51
CA PHE A 7 -10.02 -8.99 0.23
C PHE A 7 -10.73 -7.63 0.28
N ASP A 8 -11.96 -7.52 -0.24
CA ASP A 8 -12.73 -6.27 -0.18
C ASP A 8 -12.96 -5.85 1.28
N PHE A 9 -13.32 -6.79 2.17
CA PHE A 9 -13.45 -6.53 3.60
C PHE A 9 -12.11 -6.22 4.28
N TYR A 10 -11.07 -7.00 4.02
CA TYR A 10 -9.71 -6.75 4.52
C TYR A 10 -9.22 -5.34 4.16
N SER A 11 -9.48 -4.88 2.93
CA SER A 11 -9.06 -3.56 2.47
C SER A 11 -9.70 -2.41 3.24
N VAL A 12 -10.81 -2.64 3.95
CA VAL A 12 -11.54 -1.61 4.71
C VAL A 12 -11.38 -1.81 6.21
N PHE A 13 -11.53 -3.04 6.69
CA PHE A 13 -11.74 -3.37 8.09
C PHE A 13 -10.53 -4.02 8.78
N ASP A 14 -9.40 -4.22 8.09
CA ASP A 14 -8.16 -4.60 8.74
C ASP A 14 -7.77 -3.57 9.83
N GLY A 15 -7.69 -4.02 11.08
CA GLY A 15 -7.49 -3.17 12.26
C GLY A 15 -8.75 -2.49 12.81
N PHE A 16 -9.95 -2.91 12.40
CA PHE A 16 -11.22 -2.43 12.99
C PHE A 16 -11.60 -3.26 14.22
N ASP A 17 -11.96 -2.62 15.34
CA ASP A 17 -12.20 -3.34 16.60
C ASP A 17 -13.43 -4.26 16.57
N GLN A 18 -14.45 -3.96 15.77
CA GLN A 18 -15.74 -4.67 15.75
C GLN A 18 -15.88 -5.66 14.58
N LEU A 19 -14.80 -6.37 14.20
CA LEU A 19 -14.82 -7.34 13.09
C LEU A 19 -15.95 -8.38 13.20
N LYS A 20 -16.27 -8.84 14.41
CA LYS A 20 -17.33 -9.85 14.65
C LYS A 20 -18.74 -9.37 14.32
N GLU A 21 -18.94 -8.05 14.22
CA GLU A 21 -20.24 -7.48 13.92
C GLU A 21 -20.49 -7.31 12.42
N LEU A 22 -19.48 -7.57 11.58
CA LEU A 22 -19.58 -7.45 10.12
C LEU A 22 -20.48 -8.55 9.56
N ASN A 23 -21.37 -8.16 8.65
CA ASN A 23 -22.20 -9.12 7.93
C ASN A 23 -21.54 -9.42 6.57
N LEU A 24 -20.88 -10.57 6.50
CA LEU A 24 -20.16 -11.01 5.30
C LEU A 24 -21.08 -11.52 4.18
N GLU A 25 -22.38 -11.67 4.41
CA GLU A 25 -23.36 -11.99 3.37
C GLU A 25 -23.78 -10.74 2.58
N LYS A 26 -23.69 -9.56 3.21
CA LYS A 26 -23.96 -8.26 2.57
C LYS A 26 -22.77 -7.77 1.76
N ASP A 27 -23.03 -6.83 0.85
CA ASP A 27 -21.94 -6.18 0.13
C ASP A 27 -21.08 -5.29 1.05
N ILE A 28 -19.86 -4.98 0.60
CA ILE A 28 -18.90 -4.19 1.37
C ILE A 28 -19.41 -2.76 1.66
N PHE A 29 -20.17 -2.16 0.75
CA PHE A 29 -20.69 -0.80 0.89
C PHE A 29 -21.88 -0.72 1.84
N GLU A 30 -22.70 -1.77 1.90
CA GLU A 30 -23.72 -1.92 2.95
C GLU A 30 -23.05 -1.97 4.34
N ASN A 31 -21.99 -2.75 4.49
CA ASN A 31 -21.23 -2.81 5.74
C ASN A 31 -20.58 -1.46 6.08
N ILE A 32 -19.99 -0.76 5.10
CA ILE A 32 -19.46 0.60 5.30
C ILE A 32 -20.58 1.53 5.79
N GLN A 33 -21.75 1.49 5.17
CA GLN A 33 -22.87 2.34 5.57
C GLN A 33 -23.34 2.03 7.00
N GLU A 34 -23.61 0.77 7.30
CA GLU A 34 -24.17 0.33 8.59
C GLU A 34 -23.18 0.49 9.74
N LYS A 35 -21.92 0.10 9.52
CA LYS A 35 -20.92 0.00 10.59
C LYS A 35 -20.06 1.25 10.72
N LEU A 36 -19.87 2.01 9.64
CA LEU A 36 -18.98 3.17 9.65
C LEU A 36 -19.73 4.49 9.53
N LEU A 37 -20.66 4.63 8.57
CA LEU A 37 -21.35 5.91 8.35
C LEU A 37 -22.43 6.18 9.40
N LYS A 38 -23.33 5.21 9.65
CA LYS A 38 -24.38 5.34 10.66
C LYS A 38 -23.83 5.40 12.08
N ASN A 39 -22.72 4.71 12.34
CA ASN A 39 -22.06 4.67 13.65
C ASN A 39 -20.83 5.59 13.71
N TYR A 40 -20.77 6.64 12.89
CA TYR A 40 -19.56 7.44 12.71
C TYR A 40 -19.05 8.07 14.00
N LEU A 41 -19.92 8.53 14.91
CA LEU A 41 -19.47 9.11 16.18
C LEU A 41 -18.72 8.08 17.04
N PHE A 42 -19.19 6.84 17.10
CA PHE A 42 -18.51 5.76 17.78
C PHE A 42 -17.13 5.48 17.15
N VAL A 43 -17.10 5.35 15.82
CA VAL A 43 -15.85 5.10 15.08
C VAL A 43 -14.86 6.24 15.25
N LYS A 44 -15.33 7.49 15.19
CA LYS A 44 -14.50 8.69 15.35
C LYS A 44 -13.82 8.74 16.72
N ASN A 45 -14.47 8.25 17.77
CA ASN A 45 -13.91 8.26 19.12
C ASN A 45 -12.66 7.38 19.26
N GLN A 46 -12.40 6.45 18.33
CA GLN A 46 -11.15 5.69 18.26
C GLN A 46 -9.95 6.57 17.85
N PHE A 47 -10.22 7.76 17.30
CA PHE A 47 -9.22 8.69 16.77
C PHE A 47 -9.29 10.06 17.47
N ASP A 48 -8.97 10.06 18.77
CA ASP A 48 -8.84 11.29 19.57
C ASP A 48 -7.46 11.95 19.35
N PHE A 49 -7.31 12.59 18.19
CA PHE A 49 -6.11 13.32 17.83
C PHE A 49 -6.40 14.81 17.65
N ASP A 50 -5.41 15.64 17.94
CA ASP A 50 -5.49 17.07 17.64
C ASP A 50 -5.66 17.34 16.13
N ASP A 51 -6.04 18.57 15.80
CA ASP A 51 -6.30 18.98 14.42
C ASP A 51 -5.08 18.84 13.49
N ILE A 52 -3.86 19.02 14.01
CA ILE A 52 -2.63 18.93 13.22
C ILE A 52 -2.34 17.47 12.85
N ILE A 53 -2.43 16.56 13.82
CA ILE A 53 -2.24 15.13 13.63
C ILE A 53 -3.33 14.58 12.71
N SER A 54 -4.59 14.94 12.96
CA SER A 54 -5.72 14.57 12.10
C SER A 54 -5.50 15.04 10.67
N TYR A 55 -5.07 16.30 10.48
CA TYR A 55 -4.80 16.84 9.15
C TYR A 55 -3.60 16.16 8.48
N ALA A 56 -2.54 15.85 9.23
CA ALA A 56 -1.39 15.10 8.72
C ALA A 56 -1.81 13.72 8.23
N LEU A 57 -2.62 12.97 8.98
CA LEU A 57 -3.14 11.67 8.59
C LEU A 57 -4.01 11.73 7.32
N ILE A 58 -4.86 12.76 7.17
CA ILE A 58 -5.64 12.96 5.94
C ILE A 58 -4.73 13.16 4.73
N LEU A 59 -3.66 13.96 4.87
CA LEU A 59 -2.70 14.19 3.80
C LEU A 59 -1.91 12.92 3.46
N LEU A 60 -1.45 12.20 4.49
CA LEU A 60 -0.69 10.96 4.33
C LEU A 60 -1.53 9.83 3.74
N ALA A 61 -2.82 9.73 4.06
CA ALA A 61 -3.69 8.71 3.48
C ALA A 61 -3.80 8.85 1.95
N LYS A 62 -3.70 10.08 1.43
CA LYS A 62 -3.94 10.42 0.01
C LYS A 62 -2.66 10.65 -0.81
N ASN A 63 -1.50 10.76 -0.18
CA ASN A 63 -0.25 11.10 -0.86
C ASN A 63 0.46 9.87 -1.45
N ASN A 64 1.65 10.09 -2.00
CA ASN A 64 2.53 9.04 -2.52
C ASN A 64 3.47 8.44 -1.45
N ARG A 65 3.05 8.43 -0.18
CA ARG A 65 3.77 7.89 0.99
C ARG A 65 5.08 8.60 1.36
N LYS A 66 5.51 9.63 0.61
CA LYS A 66 6.77 10.34 0.90
C LYS A 66 6.66 11.14 2.19
N ARG A 67 7.58 10.88 3.13
CA ARG A 67 7.61 11.46 4.48
C ARG A 67 7.46 12.99 4.49
N PHE A 68 8.18 13.70 3.63
CA PHE A 68 8.19 15.17 3.64
C PHE A 68 7.09 15.83 2.79
N SER A 69 6.20 15.05 2.18
CA SER A 69 5.15 15.61 1.31
C SER A 69 4.15 16.50 2.06
N ILE A 70 3.93 16.25 3.35
CA ILE A 70 3.01 17.04 4.18
C ILE A 70 3.54 18.45 4.52
N ASN A 71 4.86 18.67 4.41
CA ASN A 71 5.48 19.98 4.69
C ASN A 71 5.02 21.08 3.71
N LYS A 72 4.36 20.70 2.60
CA LYS A 72 3.71 21.65 1.67
C LYS A 72 2.46 22.30 2.24
N LYS A 73 1.88 21.72 3.30
CA LYS A 73 0.58 22.11 3.88
C LYS A 73 0.66 22.35 5.39
N ILE A 74 1.62 21.74 6.07
CA ILE A 74 1.86 21.87 7.51
C ILE A 74 3.25 22.46 7.72
N GLN A 75 3.38 23.43 8.63
CA GLN A 75 4.67 24.02 9.00
C GLN A 75 5.67 22.93 9.43
N HIS A 76 6.92 23.04 8.97
CA HIS A 76 7.95 22.02 9.14
C HIS A 76 8.05 21.41 10.55
N PHE A 77 8.15 22.22 11.60
CA PHE A 77 8.27 21.71 12.98
C PHE A 77 7.01 20.98 13.47
N LYS A 78 5.82 21.47 13.09
CA LYS A 78 4.55 20.82 13.42
C LYS A 78 4.41 19.48 12.68
N ALA A 79 4.77 19.45 11.41
CA ALA A 79 4.79 18.22 10.62
C ALA A 79 5.77 17.19 11.18
N LEU A 80 6.97 17.61 11.57
CA LEU A 80 7.95 16.74 12.20
C LEU A 80 7.44 16.17 13.53
N SER A 81 6.88 17.01 14.40
CA SER A 81 6.29 16.58 15.68
C SER A 81 5.16 15.57 15.47
N ALA A 82 4.24 15.87 14.55
CA ALA A 82 3.13 14.97 14.21
C ALA A 82 3.66 13.61 13.70
N LEU A 83 4.66 13.60 12.82
CA LEU A 83 5.25 12.35 12.33
C LEU A 83 5.94 11.56 13.44
N GLN A 84 6.67 12.22 14.34
CA GLN A 84 7.31 11.55 15.48
C GLN A 84 6.27 10.92 16.41
N PHE A 85 5.18 11.63 16.70
CA PHE A 85 4.06 11.10 17.47
C PHE A 85 3.45 9.88 16.79
N LEU A 86 3.09 9.98 15.51
CA LEU A 86 2.43 8.90 14.76
C LEU A 86 3.28 7.63 14.64
N LEU A 87 4.60 7.78 14.50
CA LEU A 87 5.55 6.66 14.52
C LEU A 87 5.67 6.06 15.93
N LYS A 88 5.76 6.89 16.96
CA LYS A 88 5.85 6.43 18.36
C LYS A 88 4.60 5.66 18.80
N GLN A 89 3.42 6.08 18.33
CA GLN A 89 2.15 5.42 18.61
C GLN A 89 1.86 4.23 17.70
N ASN A 90 2.80 3.86 16.82
CA ASN A 90 2.64 2.75 15.88
C ASN A 90 1.38 2.86 14.99
N ILE A 91 0.96 4.10 14.68
CA ILE A 91 -0.09 4.38 13.69
C ILE A 91 0.51 4.35 12.28
N LEU A 92 1.76 4.81 12.18
CA LEU A 92 2.57 4.73 10.98
C LEU A 92 3.81 3.89 11.25
N LYS A 93 4.30 3.23 10.20
CA LYS A 93 5.62 2.60 10.15
C LYS A 93 6.46 3.18 9.02
N LEU A 94 7.77 3.18 9.21
CA LEU A 94 8.73 3.58 8.18
C LEU A 94 9.07 2.38 7.29
N GLU A 95 8.92 2.57 5.99
CA GLU A 95 9.49 1.71 4.96
C GLU A 95 10.79 2.37 4.50
N VAL A 96 11.92 1.80 4.93
CA VAL A 96 13.25 2.38 4.71
C VAL A 96 13.66 2.19 3.25
N SER A 97 14.18 3.24 2.61
CA SER A 97 14.66 3.10 1.24
C SER A 97 15.87 2.16 1.15
N LYS A 98 15.87 1.27 0.15
CA LYS A 98 17.01 0.40 -0.21
C LYS A 98 17.91 1.01 -1.29
N GLU A 99 17.63 2.24 -1.71
CA GLU A 99 18.49 2.95 -2.66
C GLU A 99 19.87 3.18 -2.04
N THR A 100 20.91 2.71 -2.73
CA THR A 100 22.29 2.96 -2.32
C THR A 100 22.63 4.42 -2.57
N LYS A 101 23.21 5.09 -1.57
CA LYS A 101 23.70 6.46 -1.76
C LYS A 101 24.76 6.43 -2.87
N PRO A 102 24.65 7.28 -3.90
CA PRO A 102 25.67 7.33 -4.93
C PRO A 102 27.03 7.67 -4.29
N ASN A 103 28.07 6.95 -4.69
CA ASN A 103 29.43 7.22 -4.24
C ASN A 103 29.79 8.67 -4.58
N LYS A 104 29.95 9.50 -3.55
CA LYS A 104 30.35 10.90 -3.70
C LYS A 104 31.85 10.95 -3.95
N ASP A 105 32.24 10.87 -5.20
CA ASP A 105 33.61 11.18 -5.58
C ASP A 105 33.83 12.69 -5.41
N LYS A 106 34.67 13.12 -4.45
CA LYS A 106 34.79 14.53 -4.01
C LYS A 106 35.16 15.49 -5.16
N LYS A 107 35.71 14.96 -6.25
CA LYS A 107 36.17 15.72 -7.44
C LYS A 107 35.12 15.83 -8.55
N GLN A 108 34.01 15.08 -8.49
CA GLN A 108 32.98 15.08 -9.54
C GLN A 108 31.80 15.99 -9.19
N LYS A 109 31.46 16.94 -10.08
CA LYS A 109 30.28 17.79 -9.91
C LYS A 109 29.01 16.94 -9.99
N ILE A 110 28.16 17.02 -8.97
CA ILE A 110 26.85 16.37 -8.96
C ILE A 110 26.03 16.89 -10.15
N LYS A 111 25.46 15.96 -10.94
CA LYS A 111 24.53 16.27 -12.04
C LYS A 111 23.42 17.19 -11.53
N LYS A 112 23.06 18.22 -12.32
CA LYS A 112 22.13 19.27 -11.88
C LYS A 112 20.82 18.69 -11.35
N GLU A 113 20.29 17.64 -11.98
CA GLU A 113 19.05 16.99 -11.57
C GLU A 113 19.14 16.20 -10.24
N LEU A 114 20.33 15.88 -9.74
CA LEU A 114 20.54 15.13 -8.48
C LEU A 114 20.85 16.04 -7.29
N ARG A 115 21.08 17.34 -7.50
CA ARG A 115 21.47 18.28 -6.42
C ARG A 115 20.39 18.49 -5.37
N SER A 116 19.12 18.42 -5.76
CA SER A 116 17.96 18.54 -4.86
C SER A 116 17.32 17.19 -4.52
N TYR A 117 17.85 16.09 -5.07
CA TYR A 117 17.31 14.77 -4.79
C TYR A 117 17.77 14.29 -3.42
N VAL A 118 16.80 13.88 -2.61
CA VAL A 118 17.04 13.30 -1.28
C VAL A 118 16.38 11.94 -1.29
N ILE A 119 17.15 10.90 -0.95
CA ILE A 119 16.61 9.57 -0.68
C ILE A 119 15.69 9.69 0.53
N GLN A 120 14.43 9.30 0.36
CA GLN A 120 13.41 9.45 1.38
C GLN A 120 12.75 8.11 1.64
N ASP A 121 12.58 7.82 2.92
CA ASP A 121 11.74 6.72 3.41
C ASP A 121 10.28 7.00 3.08
N LYS A 122 9.52 5.92 2.92
CA LYS A 122 8.08 5.97 2.78
C LYS A 122 7.43 5.72 4.14
N LEU A 123 6.24 6.29 4.31
CA LEU A 123 5.38 6.05 5.46
C LEU A 123 4.26 5.11 5.04
N MET A 124 3.99 4.12 5.88
CA MET A 124 2.87 3.21 5.73
C MET A 124 1.99 3.30 6.97
N PHE A 125 0.67 3.24 6.77
CA PHE A 125 -0.24 2.98 7.88
C PHE A 125 -0.05 1.54 8.35
N THR A 126 -0.18 1.33 9.65
CA THR A 126 -0.02 -0.01 10.25
C THR A 126 -1.19 -0.93 9.97
N ASN A 127 -2.39 -0.39 9.75
CA ASN A 127 -3.57 -1.12 9.32
C ASN A 127 -4.37 -0.36 8.24
N HIS A 128 -5.19 -1.06 7.47
CA HIS A 128 -5.98 -0.45 6.39
C HIS A 128 -7.12 0.41 6.93
N PHE A 129 -7.76 0.04 8.04
CA PHE A 129 -8.90 0.75 8.59
C PHE A 129 -8.57 2.20 8.97
N THR A 130 -7.45 2.43 9.64
CA THR A 130 -6.98 3.78 9.98
C THR A 130 -6.76 4.61 8.71
N ARG A 131 -6.11 4.03 7.70
CA ARG A 131 -5.93 4.71 6.41
C ARG A 131 -7.28 4.98 5.75
N PHE A 132 -8.23 4.04 5.79
CA PHE A 132 -9.57 4.20 5.23
C PHE A 132 -10.32 5.36 5.90
N PHE A 133 -10.28 5.42 7.23
CA PHE A 133 -10.90 6.48 8.03
C PHE A 133 -10.40 7.86 7.60
N PHE A 134 -9.08 8.07 7.55
CA PHE A 134 -8.51 9.37 7.16
C PHE A 134 -8.56 9.64 5.64
N TYR A 135 -8.73 8.62 4.81
CA TYR A 135 -8.93 8.78 3.36
C TYR A 135 -10.35 9.23 3.03
N PHE A 136 -11.35 8.56 3.60
CA PHE A 136 -12.77 8.67 3.20
C PHE A 136 -13.68 9.24 4.27
N LEU A 137 -13.59 8.78 5.52
CA LEU A 137 -14.57 9.14 6.55
C LEU A 137 -14.33 10.55 7.08
N LYS A 138 -13.17 10.80 7.69
CA LYS A 138 -12.83 12.10 8.27
C LYS A 138 -12.96 13.26 7.27
N PRO A 139 -12.49 13.15 6.00
CA PRO A 139 -12.65 14.23 5.03
C PRO A 139 -14.10 14.50 4.60
N ASN A 140 -15.03 13.57 4.84
CA ASN A 140 -16.45 13.73 4.53
C ASN A 140 -17.31 13.81 5.81
N GLU A 141 -16.71 14.05 6.98
CA GLU A 141 -17.38 14.10 8.29
C GLU A 141 -18.66 14.95 8.27
N LYS A 142 -18.61 16.15 7.68
CA LYS A 142 -19.78 17.02 7.55
C LYS A 142 -20.96 16.36 6.84
N LEU A 143 -20.72 15.62 5.76
CA LEU A 143 -21.77 14.91 5.02
C LEU A 143 -22.33 13.74 5.83
N ILE A 144 -21.45 13.01 6.52
CA ILE A 144 -21.83 11.87 7.37
C ILE A 144 -22.74 12.35 8.51
N LEU A 145 -22.35 13.41 9.21
CA LEU A 145 -23.15 13.99 10.30
C LEU A 145 -24.49 14.58 9.82
N GLN A 146 -24.60 14.93 8.54
CA GLN A 146 -25.85 15.37 7.90
C GLN A 146 -26.71 14.19 7.38
N GLY A 147 -26.29 12.93 7.59
CA GLY A 147 -27.00 11.76 7.10
C GLY A 147 -26.91 11.54 5.59
N LYS A 148 -26.03 12.27 4.89
CA LYS A 148 -25.88 12.22 3.42
C LYS A 148 -25.05 11.02 2.96
N TYR A 149 -25.43 9.83 3.38
CA TYR A 149 -24.63 8.61 3.19
C TYR A 149 -24.46 8.23 1.72
N GLU A 150 -25.49 8.40 0.88
CA GLU A 150 -25.40 8.13 -0.56
C GLU A 150 -24.32 8.97 -1.26
N GLU A 151 -24.22 10.26 -0.91
CA GLU A 151 -23.17 11.14 -1.44
C GLU A 151 -21.76 10.66 -1.04
N VAL A 152 -21.61 10.19 0.21
CA VAL A 152 -20.33 9.68 0.73
C VAL A 152 -19.98 8.34 0.09
N LEU A 153 -20.93 7.42 -0.01
CA LEU A 153 -20.75 6.11 -0.65
C LEU A 153 -20.36 6.25 -2.11
N LYS A 154 -20.96 7.19 -2.85
CA LYS A 154 -20.54 7.49 -4.24
C LYS A 154 -19.06 7.89 -4.30
N LYS A 155 -18.62 8.80 -3.44
CA LYS A 155 -17.21 9.22 -3.37
C LYS A 155 -16.26 8.07 -3.01
N ILE A 156 -16.70 7.14 -2.15
CA ILE A 156 -15.94 5.95 -1.80
C ILE A 156 -15.84 5.05 -3.04
N LYS A 157 -16.97 4.67 -3.65
CA LYS A 157 -17.05 3.82 -4.85
C LYS A 157 -16.15 4.32 -5.98
N ASP A 158 -16.18 5.63 -6.26
CA ASP A 158 -15.38 6.25 -7.33
C ASP A 158 -13.87 6.05 -7.17
N LYS A 159 -13.38 5.96 -5.93
CA LYS A 159 -11.93 5.82 -5.63
C LYS A 159 -11.57 4.46 -5.07
N PHE A 160 -12.56 3.59 -4.81
CA PHE A 160 -12.39 2.37 -4.04
C PHE A 160 -11.34 1.45 -4.67
N LYS A 161 -11.43 1.22 -5.99
CA LYS A 161 -10.48 0.38 -6.72
C LYS A 161 -9.04 0.90 -6.65
N LEU A 162 -8.85 2.22 -6.73
CA LEU A 162 -7.53 2.82 -6.61
C LEU A 162 -7.01 2.68 -5.17
N TYR A 163 -7.87 2.94 -4.18
CA TYR A 163 -7.53 2.76 -2.78
C TYR A 163 -7.10 1.33 -2.47
N GLN A 164 -7.87 0.34 -2.94
CA GLN A 164 -7.62 -1.08 -2.80
C GLN A 164 -6.34 -1.56 -3.49
N SER A 165 -5.94 -0.92 -4.59
CA SER A 165 -4.72 -1.34 -5.30
C SER A 165 -3.47 -1.28 -4.41
N PHE A 166 -3.42 -0.32 -3.49
CA PHE A 166 -2.35 -0.23 -2.50
C PHE A 166 -2.49 -1.28 -1.39
N CYS A 167 -3.70 -1.52 -0.88
CA CYS A 167 -3.95 -2.60 0.09
C CYS A 167 -3.55 -3.96 -0.47
N PHE A 168 -3.82 -4.19 -1.76
CA PHE A 168 -3.42 -5.41 -2.45
C PHE A 168 -1.90 -5.53 -2.58
N GLU A 169 -1.19 -4.43 -2.86
CA GLU A 169 0.28 -4.43 -2.88
C GLU A 169 0.86 -4.80 -1.50
N GLN A 170 0.28 -4.29 -0.41
CA GLN A 170 0.71 -4.65 0.94
C GLN A 170 0.47 -6.14 1.24
N LEU A 171 -0.74 -6.64 0.95
CA LEU A 171 -1.07 -8.06 1.11
C LEU A 171 -0.16 -8.97 0.27
N CYS A 172 0.23 -8.52 -0.94
CA CYS A 172 1.17 -9.24 -1.78
C CYS A 172 2.57 -9.38 -1.14
N ARG A 173 3.00 -8.40 -0.34
CA ARG A 173 4.28 -8.49 0.38
C ARG A 173 4.20 -9.53 1.49
N GLU A 174 3.13 -9.47 2.29
CA GLU A 174 2.84 -10.45 3.35
C GLU A 174 2.74 -11.88 2.79
N PHE A 175 2.13 -12.04 1.62
CA PHE A 175 2.08 -13.33 0.93
C PHE A 175 3.45 -13.84 0.48
N VAL A 176 4.31 -12.97 -0.04
CA VAL A 176 5.67 -13.36 -0.44
C VAL A 176 6.50 -13.74 0.79
N GLU A 177 6.36 -12.99 1.89
CA GLU A 177 6.95 -13.31 3.19
C GLU A 177 6.53 -14.71 3.65
N TYR A 178 5.22 -14.98 3.66
CA TYR A 178 4.65 -16.28 3.98
C TYR A 178 5.18 -17.41 3.07
N PHE A 179 5.14 -17.22 1.76
CA PHE A 179 5.51 -18.25 0.78
C PHE A 179 6.99 -18.63 0.84
N PHE A 180 7.88 -17.65 1.01
CA PHE A 180 9.33 -17.86 1.09
C PHE A 180 9.85 -18.07 2.51
N LYS A 181 9.00 -17.89 3.54
CA LYS A 181 9.38 -17.92 4.96
C LYS A 181 10.48 -16.91 5.29
N ILE A 182 10.27 -15.67 4.85
CA ILE A 182 11.17 -14.52 5.03
C ILE A 182 10.39 -13.35 5.60
N ASP A 183 11.09 -12.36 6.14
CA ASP A 183 10.51 -11.11 6.65
C ASP A 183 11.14 -9.90 5.98
N GLY A 184 10.37 -8.82 5.80
CA GLY A 184 10.89 -7.54 5.31
C GLY A 184 10.79 -7.35 3.80
N VAL A 185 9.82 -7.99 3.15
CA VAL A 185 9.48 -7.72 1.75
C VAL A 185 8.86 -6.33 1.66
N GLN A 186 9.43 -5.48 0.82
CA GLN A 186 9.02 -4.09 0.68
C GLN A 186 9.15 -3.62 -0.77
N SER A 187 8.74 -2.39 -1.07
CA SER A 187 9.05 -1.79 -2.37
C SER A 187 10.52 -1.39 -2.43
N TYR A 188 11.08 -1.34 -3.64
CA TYR A 188 12.33 -0.64 -3.93
C TYR A 188 12.02 0.54 -4.82
N TRP A 189 12.50 1.72 -4.46
CA TRP A 189 12.35 2.91 -5.29
C TRP A 189 13.63 3.74 -5.29
N ASN A 190 13.86 4.40 -6.41
CA ASN A 190 14.77 5.53 -6.51
C ASN A 190 14.02 6.71 -7.14
N LYS A 191 14.76 7.72 -7.62
CA LYS A 191 14.17 8.90 -8.27
C LYS A 191 13.32 8.56 -9.50
N ASP A 192 13.73 7.56 -10.27
CA ASP A 192 13.26 7.32 -11.64
C ASP A 192 12.40 6.06 -11.77
N MET A 193 12.55 5.11 -10.84
CA MET A 193 11.93 3.79 -10.92
C MET A 193 11.45 3.29 -9.57
N GLU A 194 10.41 2.47 -9.60
CA GLU A 194 9.87 1.74 -8.46
C GLU A 194 9.50 0.31 -8.90
N VAL A 195 9.82 -0.66 -8.04
CA VAL A 195 9.33 -2.04 -8.10
C VAL A 195 8.54 -2.32 -6.82
N ASP A 196 7.42 -3.00 -6.99
CA ASP A 196 6.40 -3.15 -5.95
C ASP A 196 6.84 -4.12 -4.84
N LEU A 197 7.62 -5.14 -5.23
CA LEU A 197 8.16 -6.18 -4.35
C LEU A 197 9.68 -6.27 -4.50
N TYR A 198 10.37 -6.27 -3.38
CA TYR A 198 11.82 -6.38 -3.28
C TYR A 198 12.20 -7.01 -1.95
N TYR A 199 13.10 -7.98 -2.03
CA TYR A 199 13.78 -8.57 -0.88
C TYR A 199 15.21 -8.93 -1.28
N GLN A 200 16.15 -8.73 -0.37
CA GLN A 200 17.52 -9.20 -0.57
C GLN A 200 18.20 -9.47 0.77
N ASP A 201 18.77 -10.66 0.90
CA ASP A 201 19.74 -11.04 1.93
C ASP A 201 21.02 -11.65 1.28
N GLU A 202 21.84 -12.36 2.05
CA GLU A 202 23.06 -13.00 1.55
C GLU A 202 22.81 -14.18 0.60
N LYS A 203 21.61 -14.78 0.61
CA LYS A 203 21.28 -16.04 -0.08
C LYS A 203 20.19 -15.89 -1.14
N LEU A 204 19.37 -14.85 -1.06
CA LEU A 204 18.16 -14.70 -1.83
C LEU A 204 17.93 -13.24 -2.21
N CYS A 205 17.66 -13.01 -3.49
CA CYS A 205 17.18 -11.76 -4.04
C CYS A 205 15.88 -11.97 -4.83
N LEU A 206 14.81 -11.31 -4.39
CA LEU A 206 13.50 -11.35 -5.02
C LEU A 206 13.16 -9.97 -5.56
N VAL A 207 12.63 -9.91 -6.78
CA VAL A 207 12.04 -8.68 -7.31
C VAL A 207 10.71 -8.96 -7.99
N GLY A 208 9.71 -8.12 -7.77
CA GLY A 208 8.40 -8.35 -8.34
C GLY A 208 7.55 -7.13 -8.61
N GLU A 209 6.45 -7.39 -9.30
CA GLU A 209 5.47 -6.41 -9.72
C GLU A 209 4.05 -6.92 -9.42
N VAL A 210 3.22 -6.05 -8.86
CA VAL A 210 1.84 -6.35 -8.48
C VAL A 210 0.87 -5.65 -9.43
N LYS A 211 -0.20 -6.35 -9.83
CA LYS A 211 -1.22 -5.79 -10.72
C LYS A 211 -2.63 -6.06 -10.20
N PHE A 212 -3.23 -5.02 -9.63
CA PHE A 212 -4.63 -4.99 -9.24
C PHE A 212 -5.53 -4.56 -10.42
N LYS A 213 -5.78 -5.49 -11.35
CA LYS A 213 -6.65 -5.26 -12.52
C LYS A 213 -7.66 -6.39 -12.69
N ASN A 214 -8.84 -6.05 -13.19
CA ASN A 214 -9.90 -7.03 -13.52
C ASN A 214 -9.64 -7.74 -14.87
N LYS A 215 -8.51 -7.46 -15.53
CA LYS A 215 -8.14 -8.11 -16.78
C LYS A 215 -6.87 -8.92 -16.59
N LYS A 216 -6.76 -10.02 -17.33
CA LYS A 216 -5.56 -10.86 -17.37
C LYS A 216 -4.33 -10.05 -17.77
N ILE A 217 -3.19 -10.38 -17.16
CA ILE A 217 -1.92 -9.70 -17.41
C ILE A 217 -1.13 -10.42 -18.51
N CYS A 218 -0.56 -9.64 -19.43
CA CYS A 218 0.25 -10.12 -20.54
C CYS A 218 1.75 -10.01 -20.25
N LYS A 219 2.55 -10.67 -21.08
CA LYS A 219 4.02 -10.71 -21.04
C LYS A 219 4.71 -9.34 -20.96
N ASN A 220 4.10 -8.29 -21.50
CA ASN A 220 4.67 -6.94 -21.46
C ASN A 220 5.02 -6.49 -20.04
N ILE A 221 4.24 -6.88 -19.02
CA ILE A 221 4.55 -6.53 -17.63
C ILE A 221 5.87 -7.16 -17.17
N PHE A 222 6.12 -8.43 -17.51
CA PHE A 222 7.39 -9.08 -17.18
C PHE A 222 8.58 -8.45 -17.89
N ASN A 223 8.42 -8.09 -19.17
CA ASN A 223 9.49 -7.41 -19.91
C ASN A 223 9.81 -6.03 -19.30
N LEU A 224 8.79 -5.27 -18.89
CA LEU A 224 8.99 -4.00 -18.19
C LEU A 224 9.70 -4.19 -16.85
N LEU A 225 9.33 -5.22 -16.07
CA LEU A 225 10.01 -5.54 -14.81
C LEU A 225 11.49 -5.85 -15.03
N LYS A 226 11.83 -6.71 -16.01
CA LYS A 226 13.22 -7.01 -16.36
C LYS A 226 14.00 -5.76 -16.76
N LEU A 227 13.39 -4.84 -17.50
CA LEU A 227 14.01 -3.57 -17.85
C LEU A 227 14.29 -2.69 -16.63
N LYS A 228 13.32 -2.55 -15.70
CA LYS A 228 13.52 -1.83 -14.43
C LYS A 228 14.69 -2.43 -13.64
N VAL A 229 14.67 -3.76 -13.44
CA VAL A 229 15.68 -4.49 -12.66
C VAL A 229 17.07 -4.35 -13.26
N ARG A 230 17.20 -4.45 -14.59
CA ARG A 230 18.46 -4.22 -15.29
C ARG A 230 19.00 -2.80 -15.09
N ASN A 231 18.12 -1.79 -15.16
CA ASN A 231 18.52 -0.40 -14.94
C ASN A 231 18.92 -0.14 -13.48
N LEU A 232 18.31 -0.84 -12.54
CA LEU A 232 18.69 -0.82 -11.13
C LEU A 232 19.96 -1.61 -10.81
N LYS A 233 20.49 -2.37 -11.79
CA LYS A 233 21.65 -3.27 -11.63
C LYS A 233 21.46 -4.30 -10.52
N ILE A 234 20.21 -4.74 -10.33
CA ILE A 234 19.85 -5.82 -9.41
C ILE A 234 19.88 -7.14 -10.18
N ILE A 235 20.43 -8.19 -9.57
CA ILE A 235 20.44 -9.55 -10.12
C ILE A 235 19.57 -10.41 -9.19
N PRO A 236 18.29 -10.64 -9.52
CA PRO A 236 17.41 -11.44 -8.69
C PRO A 236 17.58 -12.93 -8.97
N ASP A 237 17.44 -13.75 -7.92
CA ASP A 237 17.27 -15.20 -8.05
C ASP A 237 15.89 -15.53 -8.62
N TYR A 238 14.87 -14.77 -8.20
CA TYR A 238 13.50 -14.95 -8.67
C TYR A 238 12.80 -13.64 -9.01
N TYR A 239 12.10 -13.67 -10.14
CA TYR A 239 11.10 -12.67 -10.48
C TYR A 239 9.71 -13.11 -9.99
N ILE A 240 8.97 -12.19 -9.40
CA ILE A 240 7.60 -12.46 -8.91
C ILE A 240 6.62 -11.55 -9.64
N ILE A 241 5.55 -12.10 -10.19
CA ILE A 241 4.45 -11.30 -10.71
C ILE A 241 3.16 -11.76 -10.09
N ILE A 242 2.43 -10.82 -9.49
CA ILE A 242 1.17 -11.10 -8.82
C ILE A 242 0.03 -10.35 -9.52
N SER A 243 -1.05 -11.06 -9.84
CA SER A 243 -2.23 -10.52 -10.52
C SER A 243 -3.50 -10.77 -9.73
N LYS A 244 -4.37 -9.76 -9.59
CA LYS A 244 -5.71 -9.97 -9.02
C LYS A 244 -6.52 -10.99 -9.84
N ASN A 245 -6.45 -10.91 -11.17
CA ASN A 245 -7.34 -11.65 -12.08
C ASN A 245 -6.57 -12.51 -13.11
N GLY A 246 -5.43 -13.04 -12.68
CA GLY A 246 -4.63 -14.01 -13.44
C GLY A 246 -3.90 -13.48 -14.67
N PHE A 247 -3.46 -14.42 -15.51
CA PHE A 247 -2.51 -14.17 -16.60
C PHE A 247 -3.01 -14.67 -17.96
N SER A 248 -2.44 -14.10 -19.02
CA SER A 248 -2.62 -14.61 -20.39
C SER A 248 -1.95 -15.98 -20.57
N GLN A 249 -2.43 -16.79 -21.53
CA GLN A 249 -1.83 -18.10 -21.81
C GLN A 249 -0.34 -18.01 -22.21
N GLU A 250 0.05 -16.94 -22.91
CA GLU A 250 1.47 -16.70 -23.22
C GLU A 250 2.31 -16.53 -21.95
N MET A 251 1.77 -15.89 -20.92
CA MET A 251 2.48 -15.65 -19.67
C MET A 251 2.76 -16.94 -18.90
N TYR A 252 1.79 -17.87 -18.82
CA TYR A 252 2.03 -19.15 -18.16
C TYR A 252 3.10 -19.99 -18.86
N LYS A 253 3.29 -19.82 -20.17
CA LYS A 253 4.41 -20.46 -20.90
C LYS A 253 5.79 -19.90 -20.52
N ILE A 254 5.84 -18.76 -19.83
CA ILE A 254 7.07 -18.11 -19.36
C ILE A 254 7.47 -18.59 -17.96
N CYS A 255 6.62 -19.37 -17.27
CA CYS A 255 6.99 -20.09 -16.04
C CYS A 255 8.10 -21.12 -16.36
N LYS A 256 9.32 -20.62 -16.52
CA LYS A 256 10.58 -21.34 -16.53
C LYS A 256 11.27 -21.09 -15.19
N SER A 257 12.34 -21.83 -14.91
CA SER A 257 13.20 -21.62 -13.74
C SER A 257 13.49 -20.12 -13.52
N GLY A 258 13.12 -19.60 -12.34
CA GLY A 258 13.39 -18.21 -11.95
C GLY A 258 12.21 -17.22 -12.02
N VAL A 259 10.99 -17.67 -12.36
CA VAL A 259 9.79 -16.80 -12.36
C VAL A 259 8.62 -17.44 -11.61
N PHE A 260 8.06 -16.73 -10.63
CA PHE A 260 6.81 -17.08 -9.96
C PHE A 260 5.65 -16.21 -10.45
N LEU A 261 4.53 -16.85 -10.76
CA LEU A 261 3.28 -16.20 -11.08
C LEU A 261 2.25 -16.55 -10.01
N PHE A 262 1.71 -15.54 -9.34
CA PHE A 262 0.69 -15.72 -8.32
C PHE A 262 -0.59 -14.96 -8.66
N GLU A 263 -1.70 -15.52 -8.21
CA GLU A 263 -3.03 -14.96 -8.30
C GLU A 263 -3.64 -14.81 -6.91
N LEU A 264 -4.69 -14.00 -6.78
CA LEU A 264 -5.38 -13.85 -5.50
C LEU A 264 -5.81 -15.21 -4.92
N ASN A 265 -6.15 -16.19 -5.75
CA ASN A 265 -6.53 -17.53 -5.32
C ASN A 265 -5.41 -18.30 -4.61
N ASP A 266 -4.14 -17.96 -4.81
CA ASP A 266 -3.01 -18.61 -4.15
C ASP A 266 -2.89 -18.20 -2.66
N PHE A 267 -3.57 -17.12 -2.26
CA PHE A 267 -3.54 -16.56 -0.91
C PHE A 267 -4.41 -17.36 0.06
N ARG A 268 -5.08 -18.45 -0.38
CA ARG A 268 -5.93 -19.28 0.49
C ARG A 268 -5.20 -19.81 1.71
N GLY A 269 -3.90 -20.10 1.58
CA GLY A 269 -3.07 -20.57 2.69
C GLY A 269 -2.99 -19.60 3.87
N MET A 270 -3.17 -18.30 3.63
CA MET A 270 -3.05 -17.26 4.66
C MET A 270 -4.33 -17.07 5.50
N ILE A 271 -5.46 -17.71 5.17
CA ILE A 271 -6.75 -17.47 5.86
C ILE A 271 -6.83 -18.23 7.21
N ASN A 272 -6.02 -19.26 7.39
CA ASN A 272 -6.14 -20.22 8.51
C ASN A 272 -5.05 -20.05 9.58
N GLU A 273 -4.24 -19.01 9.50
CA GLU A 273 -3.27 -18.59 10.52
C GLU A 273 -3.73 -17.28 11.16
#